data_AF-A0A897N1N2-F1
#
_entry.id   AF-A0A897N1N2-F1
#
_cell.length_a   1.000
_cell.length_b   1.000
_cell.length_c   1.000
_cell.angle_alpha   90.00
_cell.angle_beta   90.00
_cell.angle_gamma   90.00
#
_symmetry.space_group_name_H-M   'P 1'
#
loop_
_entity.id
_entity.type
_entity.pdbx_description
1 polymer ?
#
loop_
_entity_poly.entity_id
_entity_poly.type
_entity_poly.pdbx_seq_one_letter_code
_entity_poly.pdbx_strand_id
1 'polypeptide(L)'
;MGLFDAIKSVLGARGSDESDSDSTAGEAAADTAATTDADTEPAPETESERAKSTASEARETGESDTETAEPSSSTASADTDESVGETGDSAADVTDTAGGDATDTESGFDHLTTESVDDGPDMGDDAAEFITEAETDDDAAGADPDEAETIPDEDPRAEFVEAATELADFWGEYELDFSLASLARLDDLVAEQWDAERFEDVEFGADGYDARVYTETATQLGSYFGEVLVRRHDAVWQQETGTGWTVSVPSGPDSEAAGATVTVFEVAEDCLTGNSTFTGMHDALADRLNLSGRAGDGDTPVDLDRADIETVASDAEIEDAARRLQAGAEDLAERWPEYDLDFSVESLDRLEELLESELDRDRFENVELGDDSDQESMLLTAHVVGVAGYLAEVLRRRRDADWAEQGRMVLVVEHDDSRTRIDPIEVAIAAVRGNSSLTAAVPAVGRDDGLV
;
A
#
# COMPACT_ATOMS: atom_id res chain seq x y z
N MET A 1 18.96 22.71 -2.19
CA MET A 1 18.29 22.98 -0.92
C MET A 1 17.73 21.66 -0.50
N GLY A 2 18.39 21.01 0.44
CA GLY A 2 17.93 19.73 0.95
C GLY A 2 16.63 19.93 1.71
N LEU A 3 15.85 18.86 1.79
CA LEU A 3 14.69 18.64 2.65
C LEU A 3 14.77 19.56 3.91
N PHE A 4 15.81 19.38 4.72
CA PHE A 4 16.04 20.09 5.97
C PHE A 4 16.14 21.63 5.96
N ASP A 5 16.44 22.28 4.83
CA ASP A 5 16.46 23.76 4.77
C ASP A 5 15.04 24.34 4.89
N ALA A 6 14.01 23.58 4.48
CA ALA A 6 12.62 24.01 4.55
C ALA A 6 12.06 23.93 5.99
N ILE A 7 12.29 22.82 6.68
CA ILE A 7 11.85 22.64 8.08
C ILE A 7 12.57 23.61 9.03
N LYS A 8 13.90 23.79 8.89
CA LYS A 8 14.64 24.81 9.67
C LYS A 8 14.12 26.22 9.43
N SER A 9 13.68 26.53 8.21
CA SER A 9 13.10 27.84 7.89
C SER A 9 11.73 28.08 8.54
N VAL A 10 10.96 27.02 8.84
CA VAL A 10 9.66 27.11 9.55
C VAL A 10 9.87 27.30 11.06
N LEU A 11 10.78 26.54 11.66
CA LEU A 11 11.05 26.58 13.11
C LEU A 11 11.92 27.78 13.54
N GLY A 12 12.78 28.29 12.65
CA GLY A 12 13.70 29.41 12.93
C GLY A 12 13.06 30.82 13.00
N ALA A 13 11.76 30.98 12.75
CA ALA A 13 11.10 32.30 12.72
C ALA A 13 10.49 32.74 14.08
N ARG A 14 10.57 31.92 15.14
CA ARG A 14 10.08 32.27 16.49
C ARG A 14 11.21 32.31 17.51
N GLY A 15 11.97 33.40 17.52
CA GLY A 15 12.85 33.70 18.63
C GLY A 15 13.77 34.89 18.41
N SER A 16 13.31 36.10 18.79
CA SER A 16 14.12 37.19 19.34
C SER A 16 13.25 38.42 19.58
N ASP A 17 12.76 38.58 20.80
CA ASP A 17 12.60 39.91 21.41
C ASP A 17 12.66 39.76 22.94
N GLU A 18 13.89 39.69 23.46
CA GLU A 18 14.19 40.15 24.80
C GLU A 18 14.19 41.69 24.78
N SER A 19 13.37 42.34 25.62
CA SER A 19 13.88 43.17 26.72
C SER A 19 12.79 43.94 27.49
N ASP A 20 12.93 43.89 28.81
CA ASP A 20 12.72 44.95 29.80
C ASP A 20 11.35 45.23 30.45
N SER A 21 11.30 44.79 31.73
CA SER A 21 11.10 45.63 32.94
C SER A 21 9.76 46.35 33.16
N ASP A 22 9.01 45.97 34.22
CA ASP A 22 9.09 46.61 35.55
C ASP A 22 7.89 46.20 36.47
N SER A 23 8.26 45.98 37.73
CA SER A 23 7.56 45.86 39.02
C SER A 23 6.09 46.29 39.17
N THR A 24 5.30 45.58 40.01
CA THR A 24 4.89 46.06 41.36
C THR A 24 4.00 45.08 42.16
N ALA A 25 4.10 45.23 43.48
CA ALA A 25 3.64 44.43 44.62
C ALA A 25 2.13 44.22 44.86
N GLY A 26 1.83 43.22 45.70
CA GLY A 26 0.65 43.11 46.59
C GLY A 26 0.37 41.65 47.00
N GLU A 27 0.85 41.12 48.15
CA GLU A 27 0.17 41.09 49.48
C GLU A 27 -1.33 40.75 49.38
N ALA A 28 -1.98 39.81 50.10
CA ALA A 28 -1.72 39.04 51.33
C ALA A 28 -2.73 37.85 51.38
N ALA A 29 -2.36 36.65 51.84
CA ALA A 29 -2.60 36.07 53.18
C ALA A 29 -3.99 35.44 53.50
N ALA A 30 -3.89 34.33 54.25
CA ALA A 30 -4.87 33.62 55.12
C ALA A 30 -5.58 32.38 54.51
N ASP A 31 -5.23 31.12 54.85
CA ASP A 31 -5.42 30.39 56.15
C ASP A 31 -6.89 29.89 56.29
N THR A 32 -7.20 28.60 56.20
CA THR A 32 -7.31 27.72 57.39
C THR A 32 -7.68 26.27 57.02
N ALA A 33 -7.17 25.35 57.85
CA ALA A 33 -7.35 23.90 57.83
C ALA A 33 -8.58 23.38 58.61
N ALA A 34 -9.02 22.14 58.31
CA ALA A 34 -9.59 21.13 59.23
C ALA A 34 -9.95 19.85 58.42
N THR A 35 -9.16 18.78 58.43
CA THR A 35 -9.24 17.57 59.30
C THR A 35 -10.67 17.10 59.63
N THR A 36 -11.04 15.85 59.27
CA THR A 36 -11.49 14.80 60.22
C THR A 36 -11.53 13.42 59.52
N ASP A 37 -10.81 12.46 60.09
CA ASP A 37 -10.86 11.00 59.88
C ASP A 37 -12.25 10.36 60.10
N ALA A 38 -12.49 9.22 59.45
CA ALA A 38 -13.01 8.01 60.09
C ALA A 38 -12.92 6.78 59.16
N ASP A 39 -11.96 5.90 59.45
CA ASP A 39 -12.12 4.45 59.68
C ASP A 39 -13.39 3.75 59.16
N THR A 40 -13.23 2.68 58.36
CA THR A 40 -13.84 1.34 58.60
C THR A 40 -13.45 0.35 57.48
N GLU A 41 -12.67 -0.67 57.85
CA GLU A 41 -12.55 -2.01 57.24
C GLU A 41 -12.88 -3.07 58.35
N PRO A 42 -13.02 -4.40 58.10
CA PRO A 42 -13.54 -5.14 56.94
C PRO A 42 -14.46 -6.35 57.32
N ALA A 43 -14.96 -7.09 56.29
CA ALA A 43 -15.36 -8.52 56.25
C ALA A 43 -16.66 -8.97 57.01
N PRO A 44 -17.34 -10.12 56.69
CA PRO A 44 -16.78 -11.38 56.16
C PRO A 44 -17.58 -12.14 55.06
N GLU A 45 -16.92 -13.20 54.59
CA GLU A 45 -17.33 -14.29 53.71
C GLU A 45 -18.57 -15.07 54.21
N THR A 46 -19.34 -15.64 53.27
CA THR A 46 -20.07 -16.90 53.47
C THR A 46 -20.14 -17.70 52.17
N GLU A 47 -19.61 -18.93 52.25
CA GLU A 47 -19.76 -20.05 51.32
C GLU A 47 -21.20 -20.62 51.27
N SER A 48 -21.40 -21.57 50.33
CA SER A 48 -22.50 -22.57 50.21
C SER A 48 -23.75 -22.09 49.44
N GLU A 49 -24.29 -22.78 48.41
CA GLU A 49 -24.39 -24.23 48.21
C GLU A 49 -24.42 -24.67 46.72
N ARG A 50 -23.76 -25.81 46.53
CA ARG A 50 -23.87 -26.88 45.54
C ARG A 50 -25.30 -27.29 45.14
N ALA A 51 -25.54 -27.48 43.83
CA ALA A 51 -26.45 -28.51 43.31
C ALA A 51 -25.89 -29.16 42.03
N LYS A 52 -25.46 -30.41 42.20
CA LYS A 52 -25.23 -31.42 41.14
C LYS A 52 -26.57 -31.95 40.63
N SER A 53 -26.62 -32.32 39.35
CA SER A 53 -27.16 -33.58 38.78
C SER A 53 -27.61 -33.31 37.34
N THR A 54 -27.45 -34.15 36.33
CA THR A 54 -26.76 -35.42 36.04
C THR A 54 -27.01 -35.65 34.55
N ALA A 55 -26.04 -36.30 33.89
CA ALA A 55 -26.08 -36.79 32.52
C ALA A 55 -27.34 -37.59 32.13
N SER A 56 -27.64 -37.64 30.82
CA SER A 56 -27.92 -38.91 30.16
C SER A 56 -27.66 -38.82 28.65
N GLU A 57 -26.81 -39.73 28.18
CA GLU A 57 -26.51 -40.06 26.79
C GLU A 57 -27.67 -40.78 26.06
N ALA A 58 -27.64 -40.75 24.72
CA ALA A 58 -27.88 -41.84 23.74
C ALA A 58 -28.48 -41.25 22.44
N ARG A 59 -27.73 -41.17 21.32
CA ARG A 59 -27.48 -42.18 20.26
C ARG A 59 -28.73 -42.76 19.58
N GLU A 60 -28.74 -42.63 18.24
CA GLU A 60 -29.13 -43.59 17.17
C GLU A 60 -29.75 -42.81 15.98
N THR A 61 -29.04 -42.65 14.86
CA THR A 61 -29.06 -43.48 13.62
C THR A 61 -30.46 -43.64 13.00
N GLY A 62 -30.60 -43.14 11.76
CA GLY A 62 -31.75 -43.40 10.91
C GLY A 62 -31.60 -42.78 9.53
N GLU A 63 -31.05 -43.56 8.59
CA GLU A 63 -31.16 -43.38 7.14
C GLU A 63 -32.63 -43.41 6.68
N SER A 64 -32.99 -42.57 5.70
CA SER A 64 -34.01 -42.82 4.65
C SER A 64 -33.97 -41.62 3.69
N ASP A 65 -33.41 -41.78 2.49
CA ASP A 65 -34.07 -42.22 1.25
C ASP A 65 -35.08 -41.21 0.67
N THR A 66 -34.61 -40.53 -0.38
CA THR A 66 -35.23 -40.41 -1.71
C THR A 66 -36.71 -40.01 -1.83
N GLU A 67 -37.00 -38.80 -2.32
CA GLU A 67 -38.08 -38.62 -3.29
C GLU A 67 -37.88 -37.41 -4.22
N THR A 68 -37.77 -37.74 -5.51
CA THR A 68 -37.82 -36.87 -6.69
C THR A 68 -39.24 -36.37 -6.91
N ALA A 69 -39.43 -35.06 -7.10
CA ALA A 69 -40.63 -34.50 -7.74
C ALA A 69 -40.42 -33.07 -8.28
N GLU A 70 -40.04 -32.96 -9.54
CA GLU A 70 -40.59 -31.96 -10.46
C GLU A 70 -41.58 -32.70 -11.41
N PRO A 71 -42.46 -32.06 -12.21
CA PRO A 71 -42.63 -30.63 -12.47
C PRO A 71 -44.10 -30.16 -12.39
N SER A 72 -44.35 -28.84 -12.42
CA SER A 72 -45.61 -28.31 -12.95
C SER A 72 -45.46 -26.89 -13.47
N SER A 73 -45.51 -26.80 -14.80
CA SER A 73 -45.84 -25.62 -15.58
C SER A 73 -47.18 -25.00 -15.15
N SER A 74 -47.26 -23.67 -15.08
CA SER A 74 -48.51 -22.93 -15.25
C SER A 74 -48.24 -21.52 -15.77
N THR A 75 -48.52 -21.37 -17.06
CA THR A 75 -48.86 -20.15 -17.78
C THR A 75 -50.07 -19.43 -17.15
N ALA A 76 -49.99 -18.11 -16.98
CA ALA A 76 -51.15 -17.21 -17.16
C ALA A 76 -50.70 -15.75 -17.38
N SER A 77 -51.12 -15.22 -18.52
CA SER A 77 -51.05 -13.82 -18.97
C SER A 77 -52.07 -12.91 -18.26
N ALA A 78 -51.77 -11.62 -18.17
CA ALA A 78 -52.66 -10.46 -18.38
C ALA A 78 -51.80 -9.19 -18.27
N ASP A 79 -51.53 -8.45 -19.36
CA ASP A 79 -52.35 -7.37 -19.94
C ASP A 79 -52.53 -6.15 -19.03
N THR A 80 -52.06 -4.98 -19.51
CA THR A 80 -52.36 -3.55 -19.18
C THR A 80 -51.08 -2.75 -19.46
N ASP A 81 -50.96 -1.67 -20.23
CA ASP A 81 -51.87 -0.83 -21.04
C ASP A 81 -50.97 0.13 -21.86
N GLU A 82 -51.47 0.58 -23.00
CA GLU A 82 -50.83 1.51 -23.92
C GLU A 82 -50.63 2.92 -23.32
N SER A 83 -49.55 3.60 -23.70
CA SER A 83 -49.65 5.04 -23.95
C SER A 83 -48.64 5.53 -24.98
N VAL A 84 -49.18 6.26 -25.95
CA VAL A 84 -48.56 6.85 -27.13
C VAL A 84 -48.29 8.33 -26.87
N GLY A 85 -47.16 8.84 -27.36
CA GLY A 85 -46.88 10.27 -27.59
C GLY A 85 -45.49 10.43 -28.22
N GLU A 86 -45.33 10.46 -29.54
CA GLU A 86 -45.61 11.55 -30.50
C GLU A 86 -44.54 12.67 -30.53
N THR A 87 -43.62 12.54 -31.49
CA THR A 87 -43.01 13.56 -32.40
C THR A 87 -42.14 14.74 -31.93
N GLY A 88 -41.14 15.04 -32.78
CA GLY A 88 -40.58 16.38 -33.03
C GLY A 88 -39.04 16.41 -32.91
N ASP A 89 -38.26 16.18 -33.95
CA ASP A 89 -37.86 17.15 -35.00
C ASP A 89 -37.13 18.39 -34.47
N SER A 90 -35.80 18.45 -34.65
CA SER A 90 -35.12 19.65 -35.16
C SER A 90 -33.65 19.36 -35.50
N ALA A 91 -33.29 19.85 -36.68
CA ALA A 91 -32.00 19.72 -37.34
C ALA A 91 -31.04 20.89 -37.05
N ALA A 92 -29.75 20.61 -37.29
CA ALA A 92 -28.72 21.45 -37.91
C ALA A 92 -28.35 22.84 -37.36
N ASP A 93 -27.06 23.02 -37.05
CA ASP A 93 -26.18 24.17 -37.41
C ASP A 93 -24.75 23.80 -36.96
N VAL A 94 -23.72 23.49 -37.77
CA VAL A 94 -22.93 24.22 -38.80
C VAL A 94 -22.34 25.57 -38.36
N THR A 95 -21.02 25.58 -38.11
CA THR A 95 -19.98 26.58 -38.51
C THR A 95 -18.69 26.10 -37.81
N ASP A 96 -17.63 25.61 -38.46
CA ASP A 96 -16.77 26.17 -39.51
C ASP A 96 -16.26 27.60 -39.20
N THR A 97 -15.05 27.69 -38.68
CA THR A 97 -14.20 28.88 -38.77
C THR A 97 -12.75 28.45 -38.90
N ALA A 98 -12.32 28.37 -40.15
CA ALA A 98 -10.92 28.37 -40.55
C ALA A 98 -10.27 29.75 -40.39
N GLY A 99 -8.95 29.77 -40.18
CA GLY A 99 -8.06 30.64 -40.95
C GLY A 99 -7.14 31.59 -40.18
N GLY A 100 -5.87 31.59 -40.61
CA GLY A 100 -4.94 32.72 -40.53
C GLY A 100 -3.64 32.40 -39.77
N ASP A 101 -2.54 31.94 -40.39
CA ASP A 101 -1.59 32.69 -41.26
C ASP A 101 -0.80 33.73 -40.42
N ALA A 102 0.45 33.47 -40.00
CA ALA A 102 1.74 33.49 -40.72
C ALA A 102 2.58 34.74 -40.37
N THR A 103 3.91 34.61 -40.51
CA THR A 103 4.96 35.66 -40.55
C THR A 103 5.32 36.30 -39.19
N ASP A 104 6.52 36.75 -38.87
CA ASP A 104 7.85 36.74 -39.50
C ASP A 104 8.84 37.25 -38.41
N THR A 105 10.01 36.60 -38.37
CA THR A 105 11.37 37.17 -38.30
C THR A 105 11.92 38.10 -37.18
N GLU A 106 13.19 37.77 -36.89
CA GLU A 106 14.42 38.59 -36.67
C GLU A 106 14.60 39.52 -35.46
N SER A 107 15.60 39.17 -34.61
CA SER A 107 16.79 39.95 -34.19
C SER A 107 17.19 39.48 -32.78
N GLY A 108 18.40 39.03 -32.45
CA GLY A 108 19.72 39.51 -32.88
C GLY A 108 20.36 40.30 -31.74
N PHE A 109 21.09 39.65 -30.84
CA PHE A 109 22.15 40.29 -30.04
C PHE A 109 23.27 39.30 -29.75
N ASP A 110 24.35 39.51 -30.47
CA ASP A 110 25.69 38.99 -30.30
C ASP A 110 26.43 39.95 -29.36
N HIS A 111 27.13 39.45 -28.34
CA HIS A 111 28.42 39.98 -27.91
C HIS A 111 29.10 39.10 -26.84
N LEU A 112 30.14 38.38 -27.29
CA LEU A 112 31.45 38.16 -26.67
C LEU A 112 31.69 38.70 -25.24
N THR A 113 32.18 37.84 -24.34
CA THR A 113 33.57 37.88 -23.85
C THR A 113 33.98 36.55 -23.22
N THR A 114 34.95 35.89 -23.85
CA THR A 114 35.83 34.87 -23.28
C THR A 114 36.92 35.55 -22.45
N GLU A 115 37.04 35.24 -21.17
CA GLU A 115 38.26 35.48 -20.39
C GLU A 115 38.91 34.14 -20.08
N SER A 116 40.12 33.99 -20.59
CA SER A 116 41.07 32.93 -20.28
C SER A 116 41.81 33.31 -19.01
N VAL A 117 41.93 32.39 -18.05
CA VAL A 117 42.94 32.48 -17.00
C VAL A 117 43.77 31.21 -17.01
N ASP A 118 45.06 31.43 -17.01
CA ASP A 118 46.20 30.59 -17.34
C ASP A 118 47.07 30.41 -16.09
N ASP A 119 47.73 29.26 -16.02
CA ASP A 119 48.94 28.91 -15.25
C ASP A 119 48.93 28.73 -13.71
N GLY A 120 48.83 27.46 -13.28
CA GLY A 120 49.86 26.68 -12.54
C GLY A 120 50.07 26.93 -11.03
N PRO A 121 50.79 26.03 -10.27
CA PRO A 121 51.65 24.91 -10.69
C PRO A 121 51.25 23.53 -10.08
N ASP A 122 51.45 22.41 -10.79
CA ASP A 122 52.53 21.41 -10.64
C ASP A 122 52.76 20.86 -9.21
N MET A 123 52.26 19.63 -8.97
CA MET A 123 52.77 18.64 -8.01
C MET A 123 52.45 17.25 -8.59
N GLY A 124 53.31 16.78 -9.48
CA GLY A 124 53.56 15.35 -9.61
C GLY A 124 54.51 14.87 -8.51
N ASP A 125 54.44 13.56 -8.24
CA ASP A 125 55.39 12.71 -7.49
C ASP A 125 55.04 12.41 -6.01
N ASP A 126 54.31 11.31 -5.81
CA ASP A 126 54.62 10.24 -4.85
C ASP A 126 53.65 9.07 -5.16
N ALA A 127 53.96 8.12 -6.03
CA ALA A 127 54.92 7.03 -5.87
C ALA A 127 54.63 6.14 -4.64
N ALA A 128 53.81 5.13 -4.87
CA ALA A 128 53.98 3.76 -4.39
C ALA A 128 54.57 3.58 -2.97
N GLU A 129 53.69 3.34 -2.00
CA GLU A 129 54.01 2.38 -0.93
C GLU A 129 53.09 1.17 -1.04
N PHE A 130 53.76 0.05 -1.25
CA PHE A 130 53.29 -1.27 -1.56
C PHE A 130 53.53 -2.08 -0.27
N ILE A 131 52.54 -2.87 0.16
CA ILE A 131 52.64 -4.08 1.01
C ILE A 131 53.27 -3.91 2.41
N THR A 132 52.47 -4.07 3.46
CA THR A 132 52.38 -5.27 4.34
C THR A 132 51.87 -4.84 5.72
N GLU A 133 50.66 -5.24 6.07
CA GLU A 133 50.40 -5.82 7.40
C GLU A 133 49.16 -6.70 7.28
N ALA A 134 49.43 -7.98 7.04
CA ALA A 134 48.51 -9.05 7.33
C ALA A 134 48.65 -9.33 8.83
N GLU A 135 47.66 -8.93 9.61
CA GLU A 135 47.38 -9.58 10.89
C GLU A 135 46.05 -10.29 10.74
N THR A 136 46.17 -11.61 10.55
CA THR A 136 45.10 -12.57 10.72
C THR A 136 44.89 -12.68 12.23
N ASP A 137 43.92 -11.95 12.76
CA ASP A 137 43.30 -12.32 14.04
C ASP A 137 41.92 -12.91 13.74
N ASP A 138 41.93 -14.23 13.79
CA ASP A 138 40.80 -15.13 13.85
C ASP A 138 40.20 -14.99 15.25
N ASP A 139 39.44 -13.91 15.46
CA ASP A 139 38.59 -13.76 16.64
C ASP A 139 37.15 -13.71 16.15
N ALA A 140 36.50 -14.86 16.26
CA ALA A 140 35.05 -14.99 16.27
C ALA A 140 34.49 -14.19 17.46
N ALA A 141 34.33 -12.88 17.27
CA ALA A 141 33.60 -11.99 18.15
C ALA A 141 32.15 -11.94 17.68
N GLY A 142 31.23 -12.16 18.62
CA GLY A 142 29.80 -12.26 18.35
C GLY A 142 29.26 -11.03 17.65
N ALA A 143 28.29 -11.27 16.76
CA ALA A 143 27.47 -10.22 16.18
C ALA A 143 26.92 -9.32 17.30
N ASP A 144 27.37 -8.07 17.31
CA ASP A 144 26.69 -6.98 18.00
C ASP A 144 25.33 -6.81 17.31
N PRO A 145 24.19 -6.85 18.03
CA PRO A 145 22.87 -6.68 17.43
C PRO A 145 22.56 -5.23 17.01
N ASP A 146 23.54 -4.32 17.10
CA ASP A 146 23.41 -2.87 16.87
C ASP A 146 24.22 -2.35 15.66
N GLU A 147 24.90 -3.20 14.89
CA GLU A 147 25.51 -2.76 13.64
C GLU A 147 24.43 -2.63 12.57
N ALA A 148 23.92 -1.41 12.39
CA ALA A 148 23.03 -1.05 11.29
C ALA A 148 23.63 -1.60 9.99
N GLU A 149 22.89 -2.50 9.33
CA GLU A 149 23.24 -3.01 8.02
C GLU A 149 23.53 -1.81 7.11
N THR A 150 24.79 -1.65 6.71
CA THR A 150 25.20 -0.49 5.92
C THR A 150 24.61 -0.65 4.52
N ILE A 151 23.50 0.04 4.27
CA ILE A 151 22.82 0.04 2.99
C ILE A 151 23.73 0.74 1.96
N PRO A 152 23.98 0.14 0.79
CA PRO A 152 24.75 0.80 -0.27
C PRO A 152 24.09 2.13 -0.68
N ASP A 153 24.89 3.17 -0.95
CA ASP A 153 24.38 4.49 -1.40
C ASP A 153 23.57 4.42 -2.71
N GLU A 154 23.72 3.34 -3.49
CA GLU A 154 23.00 3.09 -4.74
C GLU A 154 21.66 2.36 -4.51
N ASP A 155 21.38 1.91 -3.28
CA ASP A 155 20.09 1.33 -2.93
C ASP A 155 19.05 2.46 -2.87
N PRO A 156 17.94 2.37 -3.62
CA PRO A 156 16.91 3.39 -3.61
C PRO A 156 16.25 3.60 -2.22
N ARG A 157 16.47 2.70 -1.25
CA ARG A 157 16.05 2.87 0.15
C ARG A 157 16.96 3.79 0.96
N ALA A 158 18.16 4.08 0.47
CA ALA A 158 19.15 4.89 1.19
C ALA A 158 18.57 6.25 1.58
N GLU A 159 17.74 6.87 0.72
CA GLU A 159 17.08 8.14 1.03
C GLU A 159 16.08 8.04 2.20
N PHE A 160 15.35 6.93 2.33
CA PHE A 160 14.40 6.73 3.43
C PHE A 160 15.12 6.41 4.73
N VAL A 161 16.19 5.63 4.68
CA VAL A 161 17.00 5.33 5.86
C VAL A 161 17.70 6.58 6.35
N GLU A 162 18.26 7.39 5.43
CA GLU A 162 18.83 8.70 5.78
C GLU A 162 17.76 9.61 6.39
N ALA A 163 16.58 9.74 5.79
CA ALA A 163 15.48 10.55 6.33
C ALA A 163 15.05 10.10 7.74
N ALA A 164 14.96 8.79 7.96
CA ALA A 164 14.60 8.21 9.25
C ALA A 164 15.68 8.46 10.33
N THR A 165 16.96 8.30 9.97
CA THR A 165 18.08 8.59 10.86
C THR A 165 18.19 10.08 11.15
N GLU A 166 18.00 10.95 10.16
CA GLU A 166 18.06 12.40 10.34
C GLU A 166 16.91 12.90 11.24
N LEU A 167 15.73 12.31 11.13
CA LEU A 167 14.61 12.56 12.06
C LEU A 167 15.01 12.21 13.50
N ALA A 168 15.54 11.01 13.71
CA ALA A 168 15.95 10.51 15.03
C ALA A 168 17.07 11.37 15.65
N ASP A 169 18.06 11.76 14.85
CA ASP A 169 19.17 12.61 15.27
C ASP A 169 18.72 14.04 15.58
N PHE A 170 17.86 14.61 14.73
CA PHE A 170 17.34 15.97 14.92
C PHE A 170 16.47 16.08 16.16
N TRP A 171 15.61 15.09 16.39
CA TRP A 171 14.72 14.99 17.56
C TRP A 171 15.29 14.08 18.65
N GLY A 172 16.62 14.03 18.79
CA GLY A 172 17.29 13.12 19.74
C GLY A 172 16.85 13.29 21.21
N GLU A 173 16.17 14.38 21.56
CA GLU A 173 15.55 14.57 22.89
C GLU A 173 14.37 13.63 23.16
N TYR A 174 13.68 13.15 22.12
CA TYR A 174 12.59 12.18 22.21
C TYR A 174 13.12 10.73 22.24
N GLU A 175 14.44 10.52 22.15
CA GLU A 175 15.09 9.21 22.19
C GLU A 175 14.45 8.21 21.20
N LEU A 176 14.41 8.60 19.92
CA LEU A 176 13.89 7.80 18.82
C LEU A 176 14.93 6.76 18.37
N ASP A 177 14.91 5.57 18.97
CA ASP A 177 15.93 4.52 18.81
C ASP A 177 15.50 3.34 17.92
N PHE A 178 14.45 3.52 17.12
CA PHE A 178 13.82 2.48 16.28
C PHE A 178 13.30 1.24 17.04
N SER A 179 13.18 1.30 18.37
CA SER A 179 12.49 0.27 19.14
C SER A 179 10.97 0.43 19.04
N LEU A 180 10.20 -0.64 19.32
CA LEU A 180 8.74 -0.54 19.36
C LEU A 180 8.24 0.49 20.38
N ALA A 181 8.95 0.63 21.52
CA ALA A 181 8.63 1.60 22.55
C ALA A 181 8.90 3.06 22.12
N SER A 182 9.71 3.27 21.08
CA SER A 182 9.95 4.61 20.53
C SER A 182 8.75 5.14 19.74
N LEU A 183 7.84 4.28 19.26
CA LEU A 183 6.66 4.71 18.52
C LEU A 183 5.71 5.55 19.39
N ALA A 184 5.59 5.25 20.68
CA ALA A 184 4.82 6.10 21.60
C ALA A 184 5.45 7.50 21.75
N ARG A 185 6.78 7.59 21.68
CA ARG A 185 7.51 8.88 21.74
C ARG A 185 7.40 9.64 20.42
N LEU A 186 7.32 8.91 19.30
CA LEU A 186 7.02 9.47 17.99
C LEU A 186 5.61 10.06 17.96
N ASP A 187 4.63 9.38 18.56
CA ASP A 187 3.26 9.90 18.71
C ASP A 187 3.24 11.18 19.56
N ASP A 188 3.98 11.21 20.67
CA ASP A 188 4.14 12.41 21.50
C ASP A 188 4.79 13.57 20.72
N LEU A 189 5.84 13.29 19.94
CA LEU A 189 6.49 14.26 19.06
C LEU A 189 5.48 14.81 18.04
N VAL A 190 4.67 13.94 17.42
CA VAL A 190 3.69 14.36 16.43
C VAL A 190 2.66 15.30 17.04
N ALA A 191 2.09 14.92 18.18
CA ALA A 191 1.09 15.70 18.90
C ALA A 191 1.62 17.05 19.43
N GLU A 192 2.91 17.15 19.74
CA GLU A 192 3.51 18.39 20.26
C GLU A 192 3.93 19.36 19.14
N GLN A 193 4.48 18.85 18.03
CA GLN A 193 5.08 19.69 17.00
C GLN A 193 4.10 20.08 15.88
N TRP A 194 3.11 19.24 15.59
CA TRP A 194 2.15 19.50 14.53
C TRP A 194 0.72 19.51 15.08
N ASP A 195 -0.02 20.56 14.72
CA ASP A 195 -1.45 20.63 14.96
C ASP A 195 -2.17 19.88 13.83
N ALA A 196 -3.05 18.93 14.16
CA ALA A 196 -3.76 18.13 13.17
C ALA A 196 -4.59 18.98 12.19
N GLU A 197 -5.12 20.12 12.66
CA GLU A 197 -5.88 21.06 11.82
C GLU A 197 -4.99 21.78 10.78
N ARG A 198 -3.65 21.73 10.92
CA ARG A 198 -2.71 22.38 10.01
C ARG A 198 -2.72 21.76 8.62
N PHE A 199 -2.93 20.45 8.53
CA PHE A 199 -2.78 19.67 7.31
C PHE A 199 -4.08 19.06 6.79
N GLU A 200 -5.22 19.35 7.44
CA GLU A 200 -6.53 18.78 7.09
C GLU A 200 -6.91 18.96 5.59
N ASP A 201 -6.55 20.09 5.00
CA ASP A 201 -6.84 20.43 3.59
C ASP A 201 -5.60 20.33 2.66
N VAL A 202 -4.52 19.68 3.10
CA VAL A 202 -3.25 19.61 2.36
C VAL A 202 -3.06 18.22 1.77
N GLU A 203 -2.92 18.15 0.45
CA GLU A 203 -2.70 16.89 -0.29
C GLU A 203 -1.21 16.55 -0.40
N PHE A 204 -0.86 15.27 -0.22
CA PHE A 204 0.50 14.76 -0.39
C PHE A 204 0.96 14.91 -1.85
N GLY A 205 2.18 15.41 -2.05
CA GLY A 205 2.76 15.63 -3.38
C GLY A 205 2.20 16.84 -4.13
N ALA A 206 1.24 17.59 -3.57
CA ALA A 206 0.67 18.75 -4.22
C ALA A 206 1.65 19.95 -4.31
N ASP A 207 1.34 20.88 -5.20
CA ASP A 207 2.11 22.11 -5.35
C ASP A 207 1.78 23.14 -4.26
N GLY A 208 2.81 23.65 -3.60
CA GLY A 208 2.64 24.71 -2.62
C GLY A 208 3.72 24.66 -1.55
N TYR A 209 3.79 25.69 -0.71
CA TYR A 209 4.70 25.66 0.43
C TYR A 209 4.23 24.63 1.47
N ASP A 210 2.96 24.70 1.86
CA ASP A 210 2.40 23.82 2.89
C ASP A 210 2.37 22.36 2.43
N ALA A 211 2.02 22.09 1.17
CA ALA A 211 2.07 20.75 0.59
C ALA A 211 3.49 20.16 0.53
N ARG A 212 4.52 20.98 0.24
CA ARG A 212 5.92 20.52 0.30
C ARG A 212 6.35 20.16 1.71
N VAL A 213 6.06 21.03 2.68
CA VAL A 213 6.37 20.76 4.09
C VAL A 213 5.63 19.53 4.60
N TYR A 214 4.36 19.37 4.23
CA TYR A 214 3.55 18.20 4.57
C TYR A 214 4.14 16.91 3.98
N THR A 215 4.38 16.89 2.67
CA THR A 215 4.97 15.73 1.96
C THR A 215 6.31 15.32 2.57
N GLU A 216 7.17 16.30 2.85
CA GLU A 216 8.47 16.07 3.48
C GLU A 216 8.33 15.50 4.91
N THR A 217 7.41 16.06 5.71
CA THR A 217 7.18 15.60 7.08
C THR A 217 6.62 14.17 7.10
N ALA A 218 5.59 13.91 6.28
CA ALA A 218 5.00 12.58 6.12
C ALA A 218 6.03 11.56 5.61
N THR A 219 6.92 11.96 4.71
CA THR A 219 8.03 11.12 4.25
C THR A 219 8.97 10.76 5.40
N GLN A 220 9.44 11.73 6.20
CA GLN A 220 10.35 11.45 7.32
C GLN A 220 9.73 10.54 8.38
N LEU A 221 8.49 10.84 8.79
CA LEU A 221 7.77 10.04 9.79
C LEU A 221 7.46 8.63 9.27
N GLY A 222 6.99 8.53 8.03
CA GLY A 222 6.71 7.25 7.37
C GLY A 222 7.97 6.41 7.17
N SER A 223 9.09 7.04 6.81
CA SER A 223 10.40 6.38 6.73
C SER A 223 10.83 5.85 8.09
N TYR A 224 10.69 6.62 9.17
CA TYR A 224 11.00 6.14 10.52
C TYR A 224 10.14 4.94 10.91
N PHE A 225 8.83 5.01 10.66
CA PHE A 225 7.92 3.89 10.94
C PHE A 225 8.25 2.65 10.11
N GLY A 226 8.51 2.81 8.81
CA GLY A 226 8.93 1.73 7.92
C GLY A 226 10.23 1.07 8.40
N GLU A 227 11.19 1.86 8.84
CA GLU A 227 12.45 1.37 9.40
C GLU A 227 12.27 0.60 10.72
N VAL A 228 11.31 1.00 11.57
CA VAL A 228 10.92 0.19 12.74
C VAL A 228 10.38 -1.18 12.30
N LEU A 229 9.53 -1.22 11.28
CA LEU A 229 9.01 -2.50 10.76
C LEU A 229 10.13 -3.38 10.20
N VAL A 230 11.05 -2.82 9.43
CA VAL A 230 12.21 -3.52 8.86
C VAL A 230 13.07 -4.12 9.96
N ARG A 231 13.45 -3.31 10.96
CA ARG A 231 14.36 -3.74 12.05
C ARG A 231 13.73 -4.72 13.03
N ARG A 232 12.40 -4.67 13.23
CA ARG A 232 11.72 -5.42 14.29
C ARG A 232 10.98 -6.66 13.80
N HIS A 233 10.59 -6.68 12.53
CA HIS A 233 9.73 -7.73 11.96
C HIS A 233 10.26 -8.30 10.65
N ASP A 234 11.55 -8.13 10.35
CA ASP A 234 12.17 -8.59 9.10
C ASP A 234 11.41 -8.10 7.85
N ALA A 235 10.79 -6.92 7.95
CA ALA A 235 10.03 -6.34 6.86
C ALA A 235 10.96 -5.81 5.76
N VAL A 236 10.43 -5.67 4.54
CA VAL A 236 11.21 -5.27 3.36
C VAL A 236 10.50 -4.16 2.61
N TRP A 237 11.21 -3.06 2.36
CA TRP A 237 10.77 -1.99 1.47
C TRP A 237 10.63 -2.46 0.02
N GLN A 238 9.57 -2.04 -0.65
CA GLN A 238 9.29 -2.36 -2.04
C GLN A 238 8.73 -1.15 -2.77
N GLN A 239 8.98 -1.09 -4.07
CA GLN A 239 8.34 -0.10 -4.94
C GLN A 239 7.23 -0.79 -5.74
N GLU A 240 6.01 -0.30 -5.57
CA GLU A 240 4.78 -0.70 -6.23
C GLU A 240 4.38 0.32 -7.31
N THR A 241 3.87 -0.19 -8.42
CA THR A 241 3.40 0.66 -9.52
C THR A 241 2.03 1.22 -9.14
N GLY A 242 1.87 2.54 -9.17
CA GLY A 242 0.62 3.21 -8.79
C GLY A 242 0.64 3.76 -7.37
N THR A 243 1.06 2.94 -6.40
CA THR A 243 1.08 3.31 -4.96
C THR A 243 2.42 3.88 -4.50
N GLY A 244 3.52 3.59 -5.20
CA GLY A 244 4.85 4.07 -4.82
C GLY A 244 5.55 3.13 -3.83
N TRP A 245 6.26 3.66 -2.84
CA TRP A 245 7.03 2.84 -1.91
C TRP A 245 6.17 2.33 -0.75
N THR A 246 6.28 1.04 -0.47
CA THR A 246 5.55 0.32 0.58
C THR A 246 6.51 -0.56 1.39
N VAL A 247 6.04 -1.07 2.53
CA VAL A 247 6.78 -2.01 3.37
C VAL A 247 6.01 -3.33 3.47
N SER A 248 6.62 -4.42 3.02
CA SER A 248 6.08 -5.77 3.13
C SER A 248 6.52 -6.40 4.44
N VAL A 249 5.55 -6.71 5.30
CA VAL A 249 5.75 -7.26 6.65
C VAL A 249 5.35 -8.74 6.64
N PRO A 250 6.26 -9.69 6.94
CA PRO A 250 5.92 -11.10 7.04
C PRO A 250 5.03 -11.37 8.26
N SER A 251 4.21 -12.41 8.20
CA SER A 251 3.38 -12.79 9.33
C SER A 251 4.11 -13.64 10.37
N GLY A 252 3.57 -13.64 11.59
CA GLY A 252 3.98 -14.56 12.64
C GLY A 252 3.54 -16.00 12.33
N PRO A 253 4.18 -16.99 12.98
CA PRO A 253 4.04 -18.42 12.65
C PRO A 253 2.62 -18.99 12.83
N ASP A 254 1.78 -18.31 13.60
CA ASP A 254 0.40 -18.72 13.90
C ASP A 254 -0.64 -17.86 13.14
N SER A 255 -0.22 -16.99 12.21
CA SER A 255 -1.15 -16.22 11.36
C SER A 255 -1.67 -17.05 10.20
N GLU A 256 -2.92 -16.78 9.80
CA GLU A 256 -3.52 -17.36 8.59
C GLU A 256 -3.03 -16.62 7.32
N ALA A 257 -2.70 -15.32 7.42
CA ALA A 257 -2.11 -14.54 6.34
C ALA A 257 -0.60 -14.82 6.23
N ALA A 258 -0.01 -14.65 5.04
CA ALA A 258 1.46 -14.71 4.88
C ALA A 258 2.16 -13.41 5.30
N GLY A 259 1.42 -12.31 5.38
CA GLY A 259 1.96 -11.00 5.74
C GLY A 259 0.98 -9.88 5.45
N ALA A 260 1.48 -8.65 5.46
CA ALA A 260 0.76 -7.49 4.95
C ALA A 260 1.69 -6.55 4.20
N THR A 261 1.11 -5.71 3.37
CA THR A 261 1.79 -4.58 2.76
C THR A 261 1.28 -3.31 3.40
N VAL A 262 2.19 -2.41 3.77
CA VAL A 262 1.91 -1.18 4.49
C VAL A 262 2.37 0.02 3.68
N THR A 263 1.45 0.94 3.37
CA THR A 263 1.73 2.26 2.78
C THR A 263 2.19 3.22 3.88
N VAL A 264 3.44 3.09 4.32
CA VAL A 264 3.95 3.78 5.53
C VAL A 264 3.88 5.32 5.46
N PHE A 265 3.80 5.91 4.26
CA PHE A 265 3.58 7.34 4.10
C PHE A 265 2.13 7.74 4.34
N GLU A 266 1.15 6.99 3.85
CA GLU A 266 -0.27 7.22 4.15
C GLU A 266 -0.55 6.99 5.64
N VAL A 267 0.10 6.00 6.25
CA VAL A 267 0.10 5.83 7.72
C VAL A 267 0.56 7.11 8.42
N ALA A 268 1.65 7.73 7.93
CA ALA A 268 2.15 8.98 8.50
C ALA A 268 1.20 10.16 8.26
N GLU A 269 0.53 10.22 7.12
CA GLU A 269 -0.52 11.20 6.82
C GLU A 269 -1.70 11.08 7.80
N ASP A 270 -2.19 9.86 8.04
CA ASP A 270 -3.26 9.60 9.00
C ASP A 270 -2.85 9.99 10.44
N CYS A 271 -1.58 9.76 10.81
CA CYS A 271 -1.05 10.18 12.11
C CYS A 271 -0.93 11.72 12.22
N LEU A 272 -0.44 12.39 11.17
CA LEU A 272 -0.31 13.85 11.12
C LEU A 272 -1.66 14.57 11.17
N THR A 273 -2.69 13.97 10.58
CA THR A 273 -4.06 14.51 10.55
C THR A 273 -4.89 14.09 11.78
N GLY A 274 -4.28 13.38 12.74
CA GLY A 274 -4.92 12.98 14.00
C GLY A 274 -5.97 11.87 13.84
N ASN A 275 -5.99 11.19 12.71
CA ASN A 275 -6.89 10.07 12.44
C ASN A 275 -6.39 8.75 13.04
N SER A 276 -5.09 8.65 13.33
CA SER A 276 -4.45 7.46 13.89
C SER A 276 -3.21 7.81 14.73
N THR A 277 -2.54 6.79 15.28
CA THR A 277 -1.22 6.89 15.93
C THR A 277 -0.31 5.77 15.44
N PHE A 278 1.00 6.00 15.39
CA PHE A 278 1.97 4.98 14.96
C PHE A 278 1.95 3.76 15.87
N THR A 279 1.80 3.98 17.18
CA THR A 279 1.63 2.91 18.17
C THR A 279 0.39 2.07 17.88
N GLY A 280 -0.75 2.72 17.61
CA GLY A 280 -2.00 2.04 17.32
C GLY A 280 -1.95 1.26 16.01
N MET A 281 -1.38 1.86 14.96
CA MET A 281 -1.18 1.21 13.66
C MET A 281 -0.29 -0.03 13.77
N HIS A 282 0.84 0.07 14.48
CA HIS A 282 1.72 -1.07 14.74
C HIS A 282 1.00 -2.17 15.51
N ASP A 283 0.30 -1.83 16.59
CA ASP A 283 -0.34 -2.83 17.43
C ASP A 283 -1.47 -3.52 16.68
N ALA A 284 -2.29 -2.78 15.93
CA ALA A 284 -3.32 -3.39 15.10
C ALA A 284 -2.71 -4.31 14.02
N LEU A 285 -1.60 -3.91 13.38
CA LEU A 285 -0.87 -4.77 12.46
C LEU A 285 -0.32 -6.03 13.16
N ALA A 286 0.23 -5.88 14.36
CA ALA A 286 0.76 -6.98 15.17
C ALA A 286 -0.33 -7.99 15.55
N ASP A 287 -1.54 -7.54 15.86
CA ASP A 287 -2.69 -8.42 16.07
C ASP A 287 -3.10 -9.15 14.80
N ARG A 288 -3.21 -8.42 13.69
CA ARG A 288 -3.65 -8.99 12.41
C ARG A 288 -2.69 -10.05 11.88
N LEU A 289 -1.39 -9.82 12.06
CA LEU A 289 -0.34 -10.71 11.56
C LEU A 289 0.24 -11.64 12.65
N ASN A 290 -0.28 -11.64 13.88
CA ASN A 290 0.29 -12.35 15.02
C ASN A 290 1.80 -12.08 15.22
N LEU A 291 2.23 -10.82 15.08
CA LEU A 291 3.63 -10.42 15.27
C LEU A 291 4.02 -10.43 16.75
N SER A 292 5.32 -10.60 16.99
CA SER A 292 5.84 -10.56 18.35
C SER A 292 6.05 -9.14 18.85
N GLY A 293 5.49 -8.81 20.01
CA GLY A 293 5.70 -7.54 20.70
C GLY A 293 4.60 -6.53 20.45
N ARG A 294 4.56 -5.51 21.32
CA ARG A 294 3.64 -4.38 21.26
C ARG A 294 4.41 -3.08 21.41
N ALA A 295 3.95 -2.05 20.72
CA ALA A 295 4.44 -0.70 20.84
C ALA A 295 3.77 0.02 22.03
N GLY A 296 2.48 -0.23 22.26
CA GLY A 296 1.70 0.40 23.33
C GLY A 296 1.00 -0.58 24.27
N ASP A 297 0.08 -0.04 25.08
CA ASP A 297 -0.72 -0.80 26.04
C ASP A 297 -1.93 -1.53 25.39
N GLY A 298 -2.14 -1.36 24.08
CA GLY A 298 -3.16 -2.08 23.30
C GLY A 298 -4.59 -1.51 23.34
N ASP A 299 -4.79 -0.32 23.91
CA ASP A 299 -6.13 0.27 24.12
C ASP A 299 -6.60 1.24 23.01
N THR A 300 -5.78 1.52 21.99
CA THR A 300 -6.16 2.41 20.88
C THR A 300 -6.72 1.57 19.72
N PRO A 301 -8.05 1.46 19.55
CA PRO A 301 -8.61 0.82 18.38
C PRO A 301 -8.28 1.66 17.14
N VAL A 302 -7.67 1.01 16.16
CA VAL A 302 -7.32 1.63 14.88
C VAL A 302 -7.96 0.82 13.76
N ASP A 303 -8.54 1.54 12.80
CA ASP A 303 -9.10 0.94 11.60
C ASP A 303 -7.99 0.74 10.57
N LEU A 304 -7.54 -0.50 10.42
CA LEU A 304 -6.45 -0.87 9.49
C LEU A 304 -6.86 -0.71 8.03
N ASP A 305 -8.16 -0.78 7.73
CA ASP A 305 -8.66 -0.69 6.36
C ASP A 305 -8.57 0.76 5.84
N ARG A 306 -8.32 1.73 6.72
CA ARG A 306 -8.11 3.14 6.35
C ARG A 306 -6.69 3.43 5.87
N ALA A 307 -5.68 2.77 6.43
CA ALA A 307 -4.28 3.05 6.15
C ALA A 307 -3.68 2.16 5.04
N ASP A 308 -4.55 1.73 4.12
CA ASP A 308 -4.27 0.82 2.99
C ASP A 308 -3.36 -0.37 3.34
N ILE A 309 -3.60 -0.99 4.50
CA ILE A 309 -2.88 -2.18 4.93
C ILE A 309 -3.54 -3.42 4.32
N GLU A 310 -2.97 -3.90 3.22
CA GLU A 310 -3.45 -5.09 2.52
C GLU A 310 -2.83 -6.35 3.11
N THR A 311 -3.65 -7.28 3.62
CA THR A 311 -3.16 -8.63 3.96
C THR A 311 -2.87 -9.44 2.73
N VAL A 312 -1.79 -10.17 2.83
CA VAL A 312 -1.25 -11.02 1.79
C VAL A 312 -1.69 -12.47 2.04
N ALA A 313 -2.18 -13.14 1.00
CA ALA A 313 -2.64 -14.53 1.06
C ALA A 313 -1.47 -15.50 1.22
N SER A 314 -1.70 -16.66 1.84
CA SER A 314 -0.67 -17.70 1.96
C SER A 314 -0.36 -18.38 0.61
N ASP A 315 0.83 -18.97 0.47
CA ASP A 315 1.22 -19.74 -0.73
C ASP A 315 0.19 -20.82 -1.08
N ALA A 316 -0.40 -21.47 -0.07
CA ALA A 316 -1.43 -22.48 -0.27
C ALA A 316 -2.73 -21.87 -0.84
N GLU A 317 -3.10 -20.67 -0.39
CA GLU A 317 -4.24 -19.93 -0.94
C GLU A 317 -3.97 -19.44 -2.35
N ILE A 318 -2.75 -18.97 -2.64
CA ILE A 318 -2.32 -18.60 -4.00
C ILE A 318 -2.36 -19.81 -4.92
N GLU A 319 -1.85 -20.96 -4.49
CA GLU A 319 -1.91 -22.18 -5.30
C GLU A 319 -3.37 -22.63 -5.54
N ASP A 320 -4.23 -22.51 -4.54
CA ASP A 320 -5.64 -22.84 -4.65
C ASP A 320 -6.41 -21.87 -5.57
N ALA A 321 -6.12 -20.57 -5.47
CA ALA A 321 -6.65 -19.53 -6.35
C ALA A 321 -6.14 -19.70 -7.79
N ALA A 322 -4.84 -19.95 -7.99
CA ALA A 322 -4.25 -20.25 -9.29
C ALA A 322 -4.90 -21.48 -9.94
N ARG A 323 -5.18 -22.54 -9.17
CA ARG A 323 -5.94 -23.72 -9.66
C ARG A 323 -7.37 -23.35 -10.08
N ARG A 324 -8.06 -22.47 -9.34
CA ARG A 324 -9.40 -21.99 -9.72
C ARG A 324 -9.37 -21.16 -11.01
N LEU A 325 -8.40 -20.25 -11.14
CA LEU A 325 -8.19 -19.46 -12.35
C LEU A 325 -7.92 -20.37 -13.56
N GLN A 326 -7.02 -21.35 -13.43
CA GLN A 326 -6.75 -22.30 -14.49
C GLN A 326 -8.02 -23.08 -14.91
N ALA A 327 -8.79 -23.58 -13.95
CA ALA A 327 -10.04 -24.28 -14.23
C ALA A 327 -11.07 -23.37 -14.93
N GLY A 328 -11.17 -22.10 -14.53
CA GLY A 328 -12.02 -21.11 -15.18
C GLY A 328 -11.59 -20.81 -16.62
N ALA A 329 -10.29 -20.77 -16.88
CA ALA A 329 -9.75 -20.57 -18.22
C ALA A 329 -10.03 -21.75 -19.16
N GLU A 330 -9.89 -22.98 -18.65
CA GLU A 330 -10.21 -24.20 -19.38
C GLU A 330 -11.71 -24.29 -19.69
N ASP A 331 -12.57 -23.99 -18.72
CA ASP A 331 -14.03 -23.93 -18.91
C ASP A 331 -14.44 -22.83 -19.90
N LEU A 332 -13.78 -21.68 -19.89
CA LEU A 332 -13.99 -20.60 -20.86
C LEU A 332 -13.66 -21.06 -22.29
N ALA A 333 -12.49 -21.70 -22.48
CA ALA A 333 -12.06 -22.21 -23.78
C ALA A 333 -12.95 -23.37 -24.28
N GLU A 334 -13.41 -24.25 -23.39
CA GLU A 334 -14.33 -25.34 -23.73
C GLU A 334 -15.73 -24.84 -24.11
N ARG A 335 -16.20 -23.77 -23.45
CA ARG A 335 -17.51 -23.17 -23.72
C ARG A 335 -17.58 -22.52 -25.11
N TRP A 336 -16.47 -22.01 -25.62
CA TRP A 336 -16.42 -21.23 -26.85
C TRP A 336 -15.40 -21.76 -27.86
N PRO A 337 -15.58 -22.99 -28.38
CA PRO A 337 -14.61 -23.62 -29.28
C PRO A 337 -14.49 -22.92 -30.64
N GLU A 338 -15.42 -22.04 -31.00
CA GLU A 338 -15.43 -21.30 -32.27
C GLU A 338 -14.30 -20.25 -32.36
N TYR A 339 -13.83 -19.75 -31.20
CA TYR A 339 -12.79 -18.73 -31.11
C TYR A 339 -11.36 -19.29 -31.07
N ASP A 340 -11.19 -20.63 -31.05
CA ASP A 340 -9.90 -21.32 -31.05
C ASP A 340 -8.90 -20.76 -30.01
N LEU A 341 -9.35 -20.79 -28.75
CA LEU A 341 -8.60 -20.33 -27.58
C LEU A 341 -7.58 -21.40 -27.14
N ASP A 342 -6.33 -21.27 -27.61
CA ASP A 342 -5.25 -22.25 -27.48
C ASP A 342 -4.13 -21.86 -26.48
N PHE A 343 -4.36 -20.83 -25.67
CA PHE A 343 -3.38 -20.25 -24.73
C PHE A 343 -2.08 -19.77 -25.42
N SER A 344 -2.18 -19.30 -26.67
CA SER A 344 -1.13 -18.51 -27.33
C SER A 344 -1.32 -17.02 -27.10
N VAL A 345 -0.27 -16.21 -27.28
CA VAL A 345 -0.41 -14.74 -27.23
C VAL A 345 -1.38 -14.24 -28.31
N GLU A 346 -1.36 -14.83 -29.51
CA GLU A 346 -2.26 -14.47 -30.61
C GLU A 346 -3.74 -14.79 -30.32
N SER A 347 -4.01 -15.76 -29.43
CA SER A 347 -5.37 -16.09 -29.03
C SER A 347 -5.99 -15.06 -28.08
N LEU A 348 -5.20 -14.14 -27.50
CA LEU A 348 -5.74 -13.05 -26.68
C LEU A 348 -6.59 -12.09 -27.51
N ASP A 349 -6.20 -11.78 -28.74
CA ASP A 349 -7.01 -10.94 -29.65
C ASP A 349 -8.37 -11.63 -29.96
N ARG A 350 -8.40 -12.96 -30.03
CA ARG A 350 -9.66 -13.74 -30.23
C ARG A 350 -10.51 -13.77 -28.97
N LEU A 351 -9.87 -13.80 -27.79
CA LEU A 351 -10.58 -13.67 -26.52
C LEU A 351 -11.18 -12.27 -26.37
N GLU A 352 -10.48 -11.22 -26.80
CA GLU A 352 -11.04 -9.86 -26.86
C GLU A 352 -12.25 -9.79 -27.78
N GLU A 353 -12.18 -10.38 -28.98
CA GLU A 353 -13.32 -10.48 -29.91
C GLU A 353 -14.52 -11.21 -29.28
N LEU A 354 -14.28 -12.30 -28.53
CA LEU A 354 -15.33 -13.00 -27.77
C LEU A 354 -15.95 -12.08 -26.72
N LEU A 355 -15.15 -11.33 -25.95
CA LEU A 355 -15.64 -10.40 -24.95
C LEU A 355 -16.40 -9.21 -25.57
N GLU A 356 -16.13 -8.83 -26.82
CA GLU A 356 -16.88 -7.77 -27.52
C GLU A 356 -18.21 -8.26 -28.08
N SER A 357 -18.26 -9.52 -28.49
CA SER A 357 -19.41 -10.09 -29.22
C SER A 357 -20.43 -10.77 -28.31
N GLU A 358 -19.97 -11.50 -27.29
CA GLU A 358 -20.82 -12.34 -26.46
C GLU A 358 -21.16 -11.70 -25.11
N LEU A 359 -20.39 -10.69 -24.68
CA LEU A 359 -20.57 -10.04 -23.39
C LEU A 359 -21.27 -8.68 -23.53
N ASP A 360 -22.35 -8.49 -22.79
CA ASP A 360 -22.98 -7.18 -22.61
C ASP A 360 -22.19 -6.36 -21.58
N ARG A 361 -21.15 -5.66 -22.04
CA ARG A 361 -20.18 -4.94 -21.18
C ARG A 361 -20.81 -3.83 -20.36
N ASP A 362 -21.81 -3.14 -20.92
CA ASP A 362 -22.53 -2.04 -20.25
C ASP A 362 -23.22 -2.52 -18.97
N ARG A 363 -23.54 -3.81 -18.89
CA ARG A 363 -24.13 -4.43 -17.70
C ARG A 363 -23.20 -4.43 -16.49
N PHE A 364 -21.88 -4.36 -16.70
CA PHE A 364 -20.88 -4.55 -15.63
C PHE A 364 -20.14 -3.28 -15.23
N GLU A 365 -20.48 -2.13 -15.80
CA GLU A 365 -19.76 -0.86 -15.60
C GLU A 365 -19.67 -0.47 -14.11
N ASN A 366 -20.75 -0.66 -13.35
CA ASN A 366 -20.87 -0.25 -11.96
C ASN A 366 -21.13 -1.42 -10.99
N VAL A 367 -20.87 -2.65 -11.43
CA VAL A 367 -21.08 -3.86 -10.62
C VAL A 367 -19.83 -4.12 -9.79
N GLU A 368 -20.02 -4.26 -8.47
CA GLU A 368 -18.96 -4.65 -7.53
C GLU A 368 -18.55 -6.11 -7.78
N LEU A 369 -17.27 -6.42 -7.63
CA LEU A 369 -16.75 -7.79 -7.81
C LEU A 369 -16.83 -8.55 -6.48
N GLY A 370 -17.30 -9.80 -6.51
CA GLY A 370 -17.23 -10.71 -5.37
C GLY A 370 -18.43 -10.70 -4.41
N ASP A 371 -19.51 -9.98 -4.73
CA ASP A 371 -20.78 -10.08 -4.01
C ASP A 371 -21.50 -11.38 -4.42
N ASP A 372 -21.65 -12.31 -3.48
CA ASP A 372 -22.30 -13.61 -3.67
C ASP A 372 -23.83 -13.57 -3.55
N SER A 373 -24.37 -12.42 -3.15
CA SER A 373 -25.81 -12.15 -3.05
C SER A 373 -26.38 -11.51 -4.31
N ASP A 374 -25.55 -10.78 -5.06
CA ASP A 374 -25.93 -10.13 -6.32
C ASP A 374 -25.63 -11.00 -7.55
N GLN A 375 -26.64 -11.17 -8.40
CA GLN A 375 -26.52 -12.03 -9.57
C GLN A 375 -25.56 -11.45 -10.62
N GLU A 376 -25.50 -10.13 -10.75
CA GLU A 376 -24.63 -9.47 -11.73
C GLU A 376 -23.18 -9.55 -11.27
N SER A 377 -22.93 -9.39 -9.96
CA SER A 377 -21.62 -9.58 -9.34
C SER A 377 -21.12 -11.02 -9.47
N MET A 378 -21.96 -12.03 -9.24
CA MET A 378 -21.60 -13.43 -9.46
C MET A 378 -21.23 -13.71 -10.93
N LEU A 379 -21.98 -13.14 -11.88
CA LEU A 379 -21.68 -13.27 -13.31
C LEU A 379 -20.39 -12.56 -13.71
N LEU A 380 -20.18 -11.33 -13.21
CA LEU A 380 -18.95 -10.58 -13.39
C LEU A 380 -17.76 -11.39 -12.87
N THR A 381 -17.87 -11.93 -11.66
CA THR A 381 -16.85 -12.76 -11.02
C THR A 381 -16.51 -13.98 -11.87
N ALA A 382 -17.51 -14.69 -12.41
CA ALA A 382 -17.28 -15.84 -13.28
C ALA A 382 -16.53 -15.46 -14.57
N HIS A 383 -16.89 -14.34 -15.21
CA HIS A 383 -16.19 -13.86 -16.40
C HIS A 383 -14.76 -13.42 -16.11
N VAL A 384 -14.56 -12.64 -15.04
CA VAL A 384 -13.24 -12.19 -14.59
C VAL A 384 -12.34 -13.38 -14.27
N VAL A 385 -12.82 -14.39 -13.53
CA VAL A 385 -12.05 -15.60 -13.21
C VAL A 385 -11.60 -16.34 -14.47
N GLY A 386 -12.49 -16.50 -15.46
CA GLY A 386 -12.15 -17.15 -16.73
C GLY A 386 -11.12 -16.38 -17.54
N VAL A 387 -11.32 -15.07 -17.69
CA VAL A 387 -10.43 -14.19 -18.47
C VAL A 387 -9.06 -14.01 -17.79
N ALA A 388 -9.05 -13.75 -16.49
CA ALA A 388 -7.84 -13.64 -15.68
C ALA A 388 -7.03 -14.93 -15.74
N GLY A 389 -7.69 -16.09 -15.59
CA GLY A 389 -7.04 -17.38 -15.70
C GLY A 389 -6.47 -17.64 -17.09
N TYR A 390 -7.15 -17.21 -18.14
CA TYR A 390 -6.66 -17.35 -19.50
C TYR A 390 -5.40 -16.53 -19.74
N LEU A 391 -5.42 -15.24 -19.35
CA LEU A 391 -4.25 -14.37 -19.40
C LEU A 391 -3.08 -14.93 -18.57
N ALA A 392 -3.37 -15.38 -17.34
CA ALA A 392 -2.37 -15.97 -16.46
C ALA A 392 -1.70 -17.18 -17.11
N GLU A 393 -2.47 -18.10 -17.70
CA GLU A 393 -1.91 -19.28 -18.38
C GLU A 393 -1.13 -18.93 -19.65
N VAL A 394 -1.53 -17.89 -20.40
CA VAL A 394 -0.72 -17.38 -21.52
C VAL A 394 0.62 -16.86 -21.03
N LEU A 395 0.65 -16.05 -19.97
CA LEU A 395 1.87 -15.51 -19.39
C LEU A 395 2.78 -16.62 -18.86
N ARG A 396 2.25 -17.54 -18.05
CA ARG A 396 3.03 -18.66 -17.49
C ARG A 396 3.61 -19.56 -18.57
N ARG A 397 2.84 -19.91 -19.60
CA ARG A 397 3.28 -20.84 -20.65
C ARG A 397 4.19 -20.22 -21.70
N ARG A 398 4.10 -18.90 -21.93
CA ARG A 398 4.78 -18.22 -23.05
C ARG A 398 5.83 -17.21 -22.61
N ARG A 399 5.81 -16.79 -21.36
CA ARG A 399 6.67 -15.74 -20.79
C ARG A 399 7.39 -16.18 -19.53
N ASP A 400 7.33 -17.47 -19.20
CA ASP A 400 7.95 -18.05 -17.99
C ASP A 400 7.59 -17.23 -16.73
N ALA A 401 6.34 -16.77 -16.68
CA ALA A 401 5.84 -15.98 -15.56
C ALA A 401 5.57 -16.88 -14.36
N ASP A 402 5.91 -16.43 -13.16
CA ASP A 402 5.63 -17.11 -11.89
C ASP A 402 4.77 -16.25 -10.97
N TRP A 403 3.98 -16.89 -10.11
CA TRP A 403 3.23 -16.18 -9.08
C TRP A 403 4.22 -15.55 -8.09
N ALA A 404 3.96 -14.31 -7.69
CA ALA A 404 4.80 -13.63 -6.72
C ALA A 404 4.85 -14.42 -5.40
N GLU A 405 6.06 -14.64 -4.87
CA GLU A 405 6.29 -15.35 -3.60
C GLU A 405 5.73 -14.60 -2.38
N GLN A 406 5.31 -13.34 -2.53
CA GLN A 406 4.73 -12.54 -1.47
C GLN A 406 3.20 -12.58 -1.48
N GLY A 407 2.62 -13.76 -1.74
CA GLY A 407 1.21 -14.03 -1.43
C GLY A 407 0.15 -13.12 -2.07
N ARG A 408 0.48 -12.43 -3.16
CA ARG A 408 -0.48 -11.69 -3.97
C ARG A 408 -0.76 -12.45 -5.24
N MET A 409 -1.96 -12.30 -5.78
CA MET A 409 -2.35 -12.86 -7.08
C MET A 409 -1.75 -12.06 -8.24
N VAL A 410 -0.44 -11.87 -8.21
CA VAL A 410 0.33 -11.11 -9.21
C VAL A 410 1.33 -12.05 -9.88
N LEU A 411 1.42 -11.99 -11.21
CA LEU A 411 2.43 -12.68 -11.98
C LEU A 411 3.65 -11.80 -12.19
N VAL A 412 4.83 -12.37 -11.98
CA VAL A 412 6.12 -11.74 -12.23
C VAL A 412 6.71 -12.34 -13.51
N VAL A 413 7.04 -11.47 -14.46
CA VAL A 413 7.83 -11.80 -15.65
C VAL A 413 9.22 -11.23 -15.45
N GLU A 414 10.21 -12.11 -15.33
CA GLU A 414 11.61 -11.73 -15.24
C GLU A 414 12.15 -11.35 -16.64
N HIS A 415 12.94 -10.28 -16.68
CA HIS A 415 13.73 -9.84 -17.82
C HIS A 415 15.20 -9.74 -17.38
N ASP A 416 16.14 -9.72 -18.33
CA ASP A 416 17.58 -9.75 -18.02
C ASP A 416 18.02 -8.67 -17.02
N ASP A 417 17.40 -7.48 -17.08
CA ASP A 417 17.71 -6.32 -16.23
C ASP A 417 16.49 -5.74 -15.50
N SER A 418 15.32 -6.38 -15.57
CA SER A 418 14.10 -5.85 -14.96
C SER A 418 13.05 -6.92 -14.66
N ARG A 419 12.01 -6.57 -13.93
CA ARG A 419 10.86 -7.45 -13.68
C ARG A 419 9.57 -6.68 -13.98
N THR A 420 8.64 -7.33 -14.66
CA THR A 420 7.30 -6.78 -14.89
C THR A 420 6.30 -7.53 -14.01
N ARG A 421 5.49 -6.79 -13.26
CA ARG A 421 4.41 -7.35 -12.44
C ARG A 421 3.07 -7.13 -13.14
N ILE A 422 2.24 -8.15 -13.16
CA ILE A 422 0.94 -8.15 -13.84
C ILE A 422 -0.08 -8.75 -12.88
N ASP A 423 -1.11 -7.98 -12.53
CA ASP A 423 -2.30 -8.51 -11.88
C ASP A 423 -3.29 -8.98 -12.96
N PRO A 424 -3.45 -10.31 -13.17
CA PRO A 424 -4.36 -10.82 -14.19
C PRO A 424 -5.83 -10.55 -13.86
N ILE A 425 -6.20 -10.37 -12.60
CA ILE A 425 -7.58 -10.08 -12.16
C ILE A 425 -7.92 -8.64 -12.53
N GLU A 426 -7.08 -7.68 -12.19
CA GLU A 426 -7.30 -6.26 -12.55
C GLU A 426 -7.39 -6.08 -14.07
N VAL A 427 -6.45 -6.68 -14.81
CA VAL A 427 -6.45 -6.63 -16.28
C VAL A 427 -7.74 -7.25 -16.84
N ALA A 428 -8.20 -8.37 -16.27
CA ALA A 428 -9.45 -9.00 -16.68
C ALA A 428 -10.69 -8.15 -16.36
N ILE A 429 -10.76 -7.51 -15.19
CA ILE A 429 -11.86 -6.57 -14.85
C ILE A 429 -11.91 -5.46 -15.89
N ALA A 430 -10.77 -4.85 -16.18
CA ALA A 430 -10.69 -3.76 -17.15
C ALA A 430 -11.06 -4.24 -18.57
N ALA A 431 -10.64 -5.44 -19.00
CA ALA A 431 -10.99 -5.99 -20.30
C ALA A 431 -12.49 -6.35 -20.41
N VAL A 432 -13.06 -6.98 -19.38
CA VAL A 432 -14.50 -7.33 -19.30
C VAL A 432 -15.37 -6.07 -19.35
N ARG A 433 -14.91 -4.96 -18.75
CA ARG A 433 -15.57 -3.64 -18.82
C ARG A 433 -15.25 -2.85 -20.09
N GLY A 434 -14.35 -3.34 -20.95
CA GLY A 434 -13.96 -2.66 -22.19
C GLY A 434 -13.01 -1.46 -22.02
N ASN A 435 -12.35 -1.36 -20.87
CA ASN A 435 -11.44 -0.27 -20.51
C ASN A 435 -9.97 -0.55 -20.84
N SER A 436 -9.61 -1.81 -21.14
CA SER A 436 -8.23 -2.19 -21.47
C SER A 436 -8.17 -3.35 -22.46
N SER A 437 -6.98 -3.56 -23.02
CA SER A 437 -6.66 -4.72 -23.87
C SER A 437 -5.81 -5.72 -23.09
N LEU A 438 -6.18 -7.00 -23.20
CA LEU A 438 -5.42 -8.14 -22.67
C LEU A 438 -4.07 -8.26 -23.36
N THR A 439 -4.02 -8.03 -24.68
CA THR A 439 -2.77 -8.12 -25.46
C THR A 439 -1.77 -7.05 -25.03
N ALA A 440 -2.24 -5.86 -24.63
CA ALA A 440 -1.39 -4.79 -24.12
C ALA A 440 -0.72 -5.12 -22.77
N ALA A 441 -1.31 -6.02 -21.98
CA ALA A 441 -0.74 -6.46 -20.70
C ALA A 441 0.39 -7.49 -20.86
N VAL A 442 0.60 -8.06 -22.05
CA VAL A 442 1.67 -9.03 -22.30
C VAL A 442 2.99 -8.31 -22.58
N PRO A 443 4.05 -8.52 -21.78
CA PRO A 443 5.35 -7.88 -22.02
C PRO A 443 5.93 -8.31 -23.37
N ALA A 444 6.58 -7.37 -24.07
CA ALA A 444 7.29 -7.68 -25.31
C ALA A 444 8.40 -8.71 -25.04
N VAL A 445 8.67 -9.63 -25.99
CA VAL A 445 9.88 -10.47 -25.89
C VAL A 445 11.06 -9.51 -26.05
N GLY A 446 11.98 -9.47 -25.10
CA GLY A 446 13.29 -8.88 -25.33
C GLY A 446 13.86 -9.50 -26.60
N ARG A 447 14.01 -8.70 -27.67
CA ARG A 447 14.69 -9.18 -28.87
C ARG A 447 16.13 -9.45 -28.46
N ASP A 448 16.44 -10.72 -28.34
CA ASP A 448 17.79 -11.24 -28.47
C ASP A 448 18.26 -10.91 -29.89
N ASP A 449 18.72 -9.67 -30.11
CA ASP A 449 19.50 -9.27 -31.28
C ASP A 449 20.93 -9.83 -31.14
N GLY A 450 20.99 -11.15 -30.97
CA GLY A 450 22.16 -11.95 -31.27
C GLY A 450 22.32 -12.06 -32.78
N LEU A 451 22.94 -11.03 -33.38
CA LEU A 451 23.40 -11.06 -34.78
C LEU A 451 24.93 -10.83 -34.84
N VAL A 452 25.62 -11.98 -34.84
CA VAL A 452 26.84 -12.38 -35.60
C VAL A 452 28.15 -11.63 -35.37
#